data_AF-A0ABD7GK01-F1
#
_entry.id   AF-A0ABD7GK01-F1
#
_cell.length_a   1.000
_cell.length_b   1.000
_cell.length_c   1.000
_cell.angle_alpha   90.00
_cell.angle_beta   90.00
_cell.angle_gamma   90.00
#
_symmetry.space_group_name_H-M   'P 1'
#
loop_
_entity.id
_entity.type
_entity.pdbx_description
1 polymer ?
#
loop_
_entity_poly.entity_id
_entity_poly.type
_entity_poly.pdbx_seq_one_letter_code
_entity_poly.pdbx_strand_id
1 'polypeptide(L)'
;MERNPAVQTAEEAVAWAKRPSMVNPAVTNYDALKLDVQRIVRTTDAGTPVVTMVSVPMAMAHWACLSRMLVMDEPSLAWRIHPQYVEALDSQAGTAWLQIMFADVTGRRPEARSWRHAKGAVAR
;
A
#
# COMPACT_ATOMS: atom_id res chain seq x y z
N MET A 1 2.85 27.02 7.83
CA MET A 1 1.99 25.87 8.20
C MET A 1 2.87 24.64 8.06
N GLU A 2 3.17 23.95 9.16
CA GLU A 2 3.99 22.74 9.13
C GLU A 2 3.24 21.65 8.37
N ARG A 3 3.90 21.00 7.41
CA ARG A 3 3.26 19.97 6.58
C ARG A 3 3.02 18.73 7.44
N ASN A 4 1.82 18.15 7.37
CA ASN A 4 1.50 16.97 8.16
C ASN A 4 2.53 15.85 7.87
N PRO A 5 3.26 15.34 8.88
CA PRO A 5 4.33 14.35 8.69
C PRO A 5 3.85 13.07 8.00
N ALA A 6 2.60 12.66 8.21
CA ALA A 6 2.02 11.49 7.55
C ALA A 6 1.84 11.70 6.04
N VAL A 7 1.52 12.92 5.62
CA VAL A 7 1.39 13.27 4.19
C VAL A 7 2.76 13.30 3.53
N GLN A 8 3.76 13.91 4.18
CA GLN A 8 5.13 13.91 3.67
C GLN A 8 5.67 12.48 3.50
N THR A 9 5.52 11.64 4.52
CA THR A 9 5.94 10.23 4.46
C THR A 9 5.20 9.47 3.35
N ALA A 10 3.92 9.78 3.12
CA ALA A 10 3.16 9.14 2.05
C ALA A 10 3.63 9.58 0.65
N GLU A 11 4.02 10.84 0.46
CA GLU A 11 4.62 11.34 -0.77
C GLU A 11 5.96 10.67 -1.05
N GLU A 12 6.81 10.52 -0.02
CA GLU A 12 8.08 9.79 -0.11
C GLU A 12 7.86 8.31 -0.45
N ALA A 13 6.83 7.69 0.13
CA ALA A 13 6.43 6.33 -0.19
C ALA A 13 6.00 6.18 -1.66
N VAL A 14 5.23 7.13 -2.19
CA VAL A 14 4.80 7.16 -3.60
C VAL A 14 6.01 7.37 -4.52
N ALA A 15 6.89 8.31 -4.19
CA ALA A 15 8.11 8.56 -4.96
C ALA A 15 9.02 7.31 -4.99
N TRP A 16 9.12 6.58 -3.87
CA TRP A 16 9.82 5.31 -3.80
C TRP A 16 9.15 4.24 -4.65
N ALA A 17 7.81 4.12 -4.59
CA ALA A 17 7.01 3.12 -5.29
C ALA A 17 7.18 3.20 -6.82
N LYS A 18 7.33 4.41 -7.37
CA LYS A 18 7.53 4.67 -8.80
C LYS A 18 8.92 4.31 -9.34
N ARG A 19 9.93 4.22 -8.48
CA ARG A 19 11.30 3.92 -8.94
C ARG A 19 11.36 2.50 -9.48
N PRO A 20 12.23 2.23 -10.48
CA PRO A 20 12.53 0.87 -10.89
C PRO A 20 12.97 0.02 -9.70
N SER A 21 12.54 -1.24 -9.66
CA SER A 21 12.96 -2.17 -8.61
C SER A 21 14.44 -2.49 -8.74
N MET A 22 15.13 -2.55 -7.61
CA MET A 22 16.54 -2.97 -7.57
C MET A 22 16.72 -4.46 -7.87
N VAL A 23 15.68 -5.27 -7.69
CA VAL A 23 15.70 -6.72 -7.98
C VAL A 23 15.41 -6.99 -9.46
N ASN A 24 14.47 -6.26 -10.04
CA ASN A 24 14.14 -6.34 -11.46
C ASN A 24 13.80 -4.92 -12.00
N PRO A 25 14.74 -4.26 -12.70
CA PRO A 25 14.52 -2.90 -13.20
C PRO A 25 13.40 -2.75 -14.23
N ALA A 26 12.86 -3.85 -14.78
CA ALA A 26 11.74 -3.82 -15.71
C ALA A 26 10.39 -3.54 -15.02
N VAL A 27 10.33 -3.62 -13.69
CA VAL A 27 9.12 -3.35 -12.91
C VAL A 27 9.37 -2.25 -11.89
N THR A 28 8.30 -1.65 -11.38
CA THR A 28 8.41 -0.65 -10.31
C THR A 28 8.65 -1.31 -8.95
N ASN A 29 9.11 -0.55 -7.96
CA ASN A 29 9.16 -0.99 -6.56
C ASN A 29 7.78 -1.41 -6.05
N TYR A 30 6.71 -0.75 -6.52
CA TYR A 30 5.34 -1.14 -6.16
C TYR A 30 5.01 -2.55 -6.64
N ASP A 31 5.29 -2.88 -7.89
CA ASP A 31 5.01 -4.20 -8.46
C ASP A 31 5.81 -5.28 -7.74
N ALA A 32 7.10 -5.02 -7.47
CA ALA A 32 7.95 -5.91 -6.70
C ALA A 32 7.40 -6.13 -5.27
N LEU A 33 6.97 -5.07 -4.60
CA LEU A 33 6.35 -5.14 -3.27
C LEU A 33 5.05 -5.95 -3.30
N LYS A 34 4.18 -5.72 -4.28
CA LYS A 34 2.92 -6.45 -4.43
C LYS A 34 3.17 -7.95 -4.57
N LEU A 35 4.09 -8.35 -5.45
CA LEU A 35 4.45 -9.76 -5.64
C LEU A 35 5.01 -10.38 -4.37
N ASP A 36 5.87 -9.67 -3.65
CA ASP A 36 6.46 -10.15 -2.40
C ASP A 36 5.40 -10.34 -1.31
N VAL A 37 4.52 -9.35 -1.14
CA VAL A 37 3.38 -9.41 -0.21
C VAL A 37 2.46 -10.57 -0.55
N GLN A 38 2.10 -10.74 -1.82
CA GLN A 38 1.26 -11.87 -2.26
C GLN A 38 1.92 -13.23 -1.98
N ARG A 39 3.24 -13.33 -2.15
CA ARG A 39 4.01 -14.53 -1.79
C ARG A 39 3.94 -14.78 -0.28
N ILE A 40 4.25 -13.78 0.54
CA ILE A 40 4.22 -13.87 2.01
C ILE A 40 2.84 -14.33 2.50
N VAL A 41 1.77 -13.71 2.00
CA VAL A 41 0.39 -14.03 2.42
C VAL A 41 0.00 -15.47 2.07
N ARG A 42 0.54 -16.03 0.97
CA ARG A 42 0.31 -17.44 0.58
C ARG A 42 1.14 -18.45 1.37
N THR A 43 2.32 -18.05 1.85
CA THR A 43 3.30 -18.99 2.44
C THR A 43 3.42 -18.87 3.95
N THR A 44 2.65 -18.00 4.60
CA THR A 44 2.79 -17.73 6.04
C THR A 44 1.44 -17.66 6.74
N ASP A 45 1.41 -18.13 7.98
CA ASP A 45 0.22 -18.08 8.83
C ASP A 45 -0.04 -16.67 9.38
N ALA A 46 -1.24 -16.44 9.90
CA ALA A 46 -1.72 -15.12 10.34
C ALA A 46 -0.94 -14.46 11.50
N GLY A 47 -0.05 -15.19 12.19
CA GLY A 47 0.58 -14.76 13.45
C GLY A 47 1.64 -13.66 13.34
N THR A 48 2.29 -13.50 12.18
CA THR A 48 3.39 -12.52 12.01
C THR A 48 2.94 -11.35 11.13
N PRO A 49 3.18 -10.08 11.45
CA PRO A 49 2.79 -8.97 10.55
C PRO A 49 3.50 -9.06 9.20
N VAL A 50 2.76 -8.94 8.08
CA VAL A 50 3.33 -9.04 6.72
C VAL A 50 4.51 -8.09 6.51
N VAL A 51 4.41 -6.86 7.03
CA VAL A 51 5.44 -5.82 6.88
C VAL A 51 6.81 -6.24 7.42
N THR A 52 6.87 -7.08 8.46
CA THR A 52 8.15 -7.52 9.04
C THR A 52 8.81 -8.62 8.22
N MET A 53 8.12 -9.13 7.20
CA MET A 53 8.59 -10.21 6.33
C MET A 53 8.89 -9.73 4.90
N VAL A 54 8.60 -8.46 4.60
CA VAL A 54 8.87 -7.85 3.29
C VAL A 54 10.38 -7.81 3.06
N SER A 55 10.80 -8.36 1.93
CA SER A 55 12.20 -8.42 1.48
C SER A 55 12.58 -7.23 0.61
N VAL A 56 11.61 -6.55 0.01
CA VAL A 56 11.84 -5.34 -0.78
C VAL A 56 12.33 -4.20 0.13
N PRO A 57 13.46 -3.54 -0.18
CA PRO A 57 14.08 -2.55 0.70
C PRO A 57 13.29 -1.24 0.72
N MET A 58 12.33 -1.19 1.63
CA MET A 58 11.39 -0.12 1.86
C MET A 58 11.56 0.43 3.28
N ALA A 59 11.51 1.75 3.45
CA ALA A 59 11.46 2.33 4.79
C ALA A 59 10.15 1.96 5.49
N MET A 60 10.20 1.57 6.77
CA MET A 60 9.01 1.15 7.53
C MET A 60 7.93 2.23 7.59
N ALA A 61 8.32 3.51 7.60
CA ALA A 61 7.41 4.65 7.58
C ALA A 61 6.50 4.65 6.33
N HIS A 62 6.96 4.13 5.19
CA HIS A 62 6.18 4.06 3.96
C HIS A 62 5.00 3.08 4.05
N TRP A 63 5.04 2.13 4.99
CA TRP A 63 4.04 1.08 5.10
C TRP A 63 2.63 1.63 5.33
N ALA A 64 2.48 2.75 6.04
CA ALA A 64 1.17 3.38 6.25
C ALA A 64 0.49 3.73 4.91
N CYS A 65 1.24 4.28 3.95
CA CYS A 65 0.73 4.58 2.61
C CYS A 65 0.55 3.30 1.77
N LEU A 66 1.59 2.48 1.69
CA LEU A 66 1.65 1.37 0.75
C LEU A 66 0.71 0.21 1.12
N SER A 67 0.50 -0.06 2.40
CA SER A 67 -0.50 -1.06 2.84
C SER A 67 -1.92 -0.71 2.39
N ARG A 68 -2.27 0.58 2.36
CA ARG A 68 -3.57 1.03 1.85
C ARG A 68 -3.66 0.85 0.35
N MET A 69 -2.62 1.24 -0.38
CA MET A 69 -2.56 1.03 -1.83
C MET A 69 -2.63 -0.44 -2.20
N LEU A 70 -1.93 -1.33 -1.49
CA LEU A 70 -1.98 -2.78 -1.70
C LEU A 70 -3.39 -3.34 -1.51
N VAL A 71 -4.06 -2.97 -0.42
CA VAL A 71 -5.44 -3.42 -0.15
C VAL A 71 -6.46 -2.79 -1.13
N MET A 72 -6.18 -1.59 -1.63
CA MET A 72 -6.99 -0.95 -2.67
C MET A 72 -6.81 -1.63 -4.04
N ASP A 73 -5.60 -2.08 -4.36
CA ASP A 73 -5.27 -2.79 -5.61
C ASP A 73 -5.73 -4.25 -5.59
N GLU A 74 -5.63 -4.90 -4.44
CA GLU A 74 -5.99 -6.31 -4.24
C GLU A 74 -6.80 -6.42 -2.93
N PRO A 75 -8.13 -6.25 -2.99
CA PRO A 75 -9.01 -6.29 -1.82
C PRO A 75 -8.93 -7.61 -1.05
N SER A 76 -8.57 -8.72 -1.71
CA SER A 76 -8.37 -10.00 -1.05
C SER A 76 -7.24 -9.95 -0.01
N LEU A 77 -6.29 -9.01 -0.08
CA LEU A 77 -5.26 -8.85 0.96
C LEU A 77 -5.80 -8.32 2.30
N ALA A 78 -7.05 -7.83 2.34
CA ALA A 78 -7.63 -7.21 3.54
C ALA A 78 -7.81 -8.17 4.72
N TRP A 79 -7.80 -9.49 4.51
CA TRP A 79 -7.82 -10.47 5.60
C TRP A 79 -6.49 -10.48 6.37
N ARG A 80 -5.38 -10.15 5.71
CA ARG A 80 -4.01 -10.23 6.27
C ARG A 80 -3.36 -8.88 6.54
N ILE A 81 -3.71 -7.87 5.75
CA ILE A 81 -3.15 -6.52 5.84
C ILE A 81 -4.21 -5.60 6.43
N HIS A 82 -3.94 -5.09 7.64
CA HIS A 82 -4.83 -4.22 8.38
C HIS A 82 -4.18 -2.84 8.58
N PRO A 83 -4.35 -1.89 7.64
CA PRO A 83 -3.85 -0.53 7.83
C PRO A 83 -4.42 0.08 9.12
N GLN A 84 -3.55 0.66 9.95
CA GLN A 84 -3.98 1.45 11.11
C GLN A 84 -4.53 2.79 10.65
N TYR A 85 -5.57 3.31 11.29
CA TYR A 85 -6.18 4.60 10.90
C TYR A 85 -5.16 5.75 10.98
N VAL A 86 -5.13 6.56 9.93
CA VAL A 86 -4.33 7.80 9.85
C VAL A 86 -5.24 8.84 9.22
N GLU A 87 -5.69 9.81 10.02
CA GLU A 87 -6.67 10.82 9.60
C GLU A 87 -6.31 11.51 8.29
N ALA A 88 -5.05 11.90 8.13
CA ALA A 88 -4.57 12.56 6.92
C ALA A 88 -4.76 11.72 5.64
N LEU A 89 -4.62 10.40 5.74
CA LEU A 89 -4.75 9.46 4.62
C LEU A 89 -6.17 8.91 4.47
N ASP A 90 -6.93 8.84 5.56
CA ASP A 90 -8.23 8.18 5.61
C ASP A 90 -9.42 9.15 5.61
N SER A 91 -9.15 10.45 5.67
CA SER A 91 -10.14 11.48 5.33
C SER A 91 -10.61 11.33 3.87
N GLN A 92 -11.71 12.01 3.53
CA GLN A 92 -12.21 12.03 2.14
C GLN A 92 -11.13 12.57 1.17
N ALA A 93 -10.44 13.64 1.57
CA ALA A 93 -9.35 14.23 0.78
C ALA A 93 -8.15 13.27 0.68
N GLY A 94 -7.74 12.65 1.78
CA GLY A 94 -6.66 11.66 1.79
C GLY A 94 -6.96 10.43 0.92
N THR A 95 -8.20 9.94 0.98
CA THR A 95 -8.67 8.81 0.16
C THR A 95 -8.69 9.15 -1.33
N ALA A 96 -9.10 10.37 -1.69
CA ALA A 96 -9.06 10.83 -3.08
C ALA A 96 -7.61 10.98 -3.56
N TRP A 97 -6.75 11.56 -2.74
CA TRP A 97 -5.32 11.69 -3.02
C TRP A 97 -4.66 10.32 -3.23
N LEU A 98 -4.92 9.33 -2.37
CA LEU A 98 -4.40 7.97 -2.53
C LEU A 98 -4.82 7.31 -3.85
N GLN A 99 -6.06 7.54 -4.31
CA GLN A 99 -6.51 7.03 -5.62
C GLN A 99 -5.76 7.68 -6.78
N ILE A 100 -5.51 8.99 -6.71
CA ILE A 100 -4.74 9.72 -7.73
C ILE A 100 -3.30 9.21 -7.76
N MET A 101 -2.66 9.09 -6.59
CA MET A 101 -1.29 8.59 -6.49
C MET A 101 -1.19 7.12 -6.90
N PHE A 102 -2.19 6.30 -6.60
CA PHE A 102 -2.24 4.92 -7.06
C PHE A 102 -2.22 4.85 -8.59
N ALA A 103 -3.03 5.69 -9.26
CA ALA A 103 -3.05 5.76 -10.72
C ALA A 103 -1.73 6.29 -11.30
N ASP A 104 -1.08 7.24 -10.62
CA ASP A 104 0.25 7.73 -11.01
C ASP A 104 1.36 6.67 -10.84
N VAL A 105 1.25 5.80 -9.82
CA VAL A 105 2.21 4.70 -9.59
C VAL A 105 2.00 3.56 -10.57
N THR A 106 0.76 3.18 -10.86
CA THR A 106 0.44 1.90 -11.52
C THR A 106 -0.13 2.04 -12.93
N GLY A 107 -0.54 3.25 -13.33
CA GLY A 107 -1.29 3.50 -14.58
C GLY A 107 -2.73 2.96 -14.56
N ARG A 108 -3.23 2.45 -13.44
CA ARG A 108 -4.55 1.80 -13.31
C ARG A 108 -5.42 2.48 -12.25
N ARG A 109 -6.71 2.17 -12.26
CA ARG A 109 -7.61 2.48 -11.14
C ARG A 109 -7.54 1.37 -10.09
N PRO A 110 -7.64 1.69 -8.79
CA PRO A 110 -7.70 0.65 -7.77
C PRO A 110 -9.03 -0.10 -7.84
N GLU A 111 -9.04 -1.37 -7.44
CA GLU A 111 -10.25 -2.20 -7.40
C GLU A 111 -11.21 -1.74 -6.29
N ALA A 112 -10.68 -1.28 -5.16
CA ALA A 112 -11.45 -0.68 -4.09
C ALA A 112 -11.14 0.81 -3.93
N ARG A 113 -12.20 1.60 -3.71
CA ARG A 113 -12.13 3.06 -3.50
C ARG A 113 -11.23 3.44 -2.32
N SER A 114 -11.25 2.64 -1.26
CA SER A 114 -10.35 2.77 -0.12
C SER A 114 -10.17 1.42 0.57
N TRP A 115 -9.12 1.29 1.37
CA TRP A 115 -8.87 0.06 2.13
C TRP A 115 -10.02 -0.31 3.08
N ARG A 116 -10.78 0.68 3.57
CA ARG A 116 -11.97 0.44 4.42
C ARG A 116 -13.11 -0.19 3.62
N HIS A 117 -13.29 0.20 2.36
CA HIS A 117 -14.29 -0.40 1.48
C HIS A 117 -13.89 -1.81 1.05
N ALA A 118 -12.58 -2.06 0.86
CA ALA A 118 -12.06 -3.40 0.57
C ALA A 118 -12.41 -4.41 1.68
N LYS A 119 -12.26 -4.04 2.97
CA LYS A 119 -12.66 -4.89 4.11
C LYS A 119 -14.13 -5.29 4.06
N GLY A 120 -15.02 -4.37 3.67
CA GLY A 120 -16.44 -4.64 3.54
C GLY A 120 -16.80 -5.62 2.41
N ALA A 121 -15.92 -5.77 1.42
CA ALA A 121 -16.12 -6.68 0.30
C ALA A 121 -15.72 -8.14 0.60
N VAL A 122 -14.73 -8.36 1.48
CA VAL A 122 -14.24 -9.69 1.87
C VAL A 122 -15.16 -10.37 2.91
N ALA A 123 -15.99 -9.60 3.61
CA ALA A 123 -16.94 -10.11 4.60
C ALA A 123 -18.28 -10.59 3.99
N ARG A 124 -18.38 -10.74 2.67
CA ARG A 124 -19.58 -11.23 1.96
C ARG A 124 -19.33 -12.59 1.32
#